data_AF-A0A954ZQB0-F1
#
_entry.id   AF-A0A954ZQB0-F1
#
_cell.length_a   1.000
_cell.length_b   1.000
_cell.length_c   1.000
_cell.angle_alpha   90.00
_cell.angle_beta   90.00
_cell.angle_gamma   90.00
#
_symmetry.space_group_name_H-M   'P 1'
#
loop_
_entity.id
_entity.type
_entity.pdbx_description
1 polymer ?
#
loop_
_entity_poly.entity_id
_entity_poly.type
_entity_poly.pdbx_seq_one_letter_code
_entity_poly.pdbx_strand_id
1 'polypeptide(L)'
;MDLAHVFETDLRGIRIDQPVPDFSDRPTETERRAARDGFLRTLAEALRLAAADILETDPRDLRATVELLGAAPLVILSDSVPGGAGYCRRLLDDSRFSARVLLGRAIAVLDCPRGAACETSCSRCLNDYSNQVYWDQFDRHPVFGWLRGLLAESTPRPAHAPDAAVPVAQTSAATLRVRLEGAGLVAVSSPDLWGAEDRSEALTSARALRNWLDEASNRHALYLLPPGAVDAGTPTGLDREIAYALAPYERSGQLRFGTLDGSAVANAPRLSVLRGFGAEASVDAFYASQDAAAALAGPLEGVSHLFSCSAGDSWLASMQDSVRTLPGPLAGLTERLRVFRFRPGTARALTPLFQGVAGRRVALEIEDPWCGVRPHNRRRLASFVAAAGSAGVDIERLAVVWNPDHGEPDTPQSQSSALRAELRSAGVTVTPELHHRSARNRHFHDRVVTIQTVDDGPRVNLRWDVTAGIDNLMSHSKECSVFIEER
;
A
#
# COMPACT_ATOMS: atom_id res chain seq x y z
N MET A 1 -11.03 51.00 -22.63
CA MET A 1 -10.24 50.54 -21.47
C MET A 1 -10.29 49.03 -21.54
N ASP A 2 -9.21 48.42 -22.01
CA ASP A 2 -9.11 46.97 -22.16
C ASP A 2 -8.29 46.45 -20.98
N LEU A 3 -8.95 45.75 -20.06
CA LEU A 3 -8.39 45.25 -18.80
C LEU A 3 -8.07 43.74 -18.88
N ALA A 4 -8.17 43.14 -20.06
CA ALA A 4 -7.99 41.71 -20.22
C ALA A 4 -6.49 41.36 -20.32
N HIS A 5 -5.97 40.72 -19.27
CA HIS A 5 -4.71 39.99 -19.34
C HIS A 5 -5.02 38.49 -19.36
N VAL A 6 -4.58 37.79 -20.40
CA VAL A 6 -4.70 36.33 -20.51
C VAL A 6 -3.61 35.68 -19.66
N PHE A 7 -4.00 34.79 -18.77
CA PHE A 7 -3.09 33.94 -18.00
C PHE A 7 -3.44 32.48 -18.26
N GLU A 8 -2.42 31.67 -18.53
CA GLU A 8 -2.53 30.22 -18.59
C GLU A 8 -2.43 29.65 -17.16
N THR A 9 -3.29 28.69 -16.83
CA THR A 9 -3.27 27.97 -15.54
C THR A 9 -3.74 26.54 -15.74
N ASP A 10 -3.30 25.65 -14.88
CA ASP A 10 -3.74 24.25 -14.89
C ASP A 10 -5.18 24.15 -14.37
N LEU A 11 -6.03 23.42 -15.12
CA LEU A 11 -7.43 23.19 -14.79
C LEU A 11 -7.70 21.69 -14.62
N ARG A 12 -8.60 21.35 -13.69
CA ARG A 12 -9.11 19.98 -13.55
C ARG A 12 -10.62 19.95 -13.36
N GLY A 13 -11.31 19.36 -14.34
CA GLY A 13 -12.73 19.03 -14.22
C GLY A 13 -12.96 17.71 -13.49
N ILE A 14 -13.84 17.72 -12.50
CA ILE A 14 -14.35 16.58 -11.76
C ILE A 14 -15.84 16.48 -12.07
N ARG A 15 -16.19 15.58 -13.00
CA ARG A 15 -17.59 15.30 -13.35
C ARG A 15 -18.11 14.20 -12.45
N ILE A 16 -19.25 14.44 -11.80
CA ILE A 16 -19.94 13.42 -11.01
C ILE A 16 -21.23 13.08 -11.73
N ASP A 17 -21.31 11.88 -12.30
CA ASP A 17 -22.43 11.42 -13.12
C ASP A 17 -23.66 10.99 -12.28
N GLN A 18 -24.00 11.81 -11.28
CA GLN A 18 -25.18 11.65 -10.42
C GLN A 18 -25.93 12.98 -10.34
N PRO A 19 -27.27 12.97 -10.44
CA PRO A 19 -28.04 14.20 -10.30
C PRO A 19 -27.86 14.79 -8.90
N VAL A 20 -27.76 16.12 -8.82
CA VAL A 20 -27.91 16.84 -7.55
C VAL A 20 -29.34 16.71 -7.04
N PRO A 21 -29.58 16.82 -5.71
CA PRO A 21 -30.94 16.80 -5.16
C PRO A 21 -31.84 17.84 -5.83
N ASP A 22 -33.11 17.50 -6.04
CA ASP A 22 -34.08 18.40 -6.70
C ASP A 22 -34.62 19.50 -5.76
N PHE A 23 -34.42 19.33 -4.45
CA PHE A 23 -34.92 20.17 -3.36
C PHE A 23 -36.43 20.38 -3.39
N SER A 24 -37.18 19.37 -3.85
CA SER A 24 -38.64 19.40 -3.95
C SER A 24 -39.37 19.60 -2.61
N ASP A 25 -38.67 19.40 -1.48
CA ASP A 25 -39.13 19.73 -0.13
C ASP A 25 -39.30 21.23 0.12
N ARG A 26 -38.69 22.09 -0.70
CA ARG A 26 -38.80 23.55 -0.57
C ARG A 26 -40.03 24.09 -1.31
N PRO A 27 -40.86 24.92 -0.65
CA PRO A 27 -42.18 25.28 -1.17
C PRO A 27 -42.11 26.20 -2.40
N THR A 28 -41.15 27.13 -2.45
CA THR A 28 -41.04 28.09 -3.56
C THR A 28 -39.88 27.77 -4.50
N GLU A 29 -39.99 28.21 -5.76
CA GLU A 29 -38.91 28.04 -6.75
C GLU A 29 -37.65 28.82 -6.39
N THR A 30 -37.81 29.99 -5.75
CA THR A 30 -36.69 30.80 -5.28
C THR A 30 -35.89 30.08 -4.20
N GLU A 31 -36.56 29.43 -3.24
CA GLU A 31 -35.89 28.64 -2.20
C GLU A 31 -35.22 27.38 -2.78
N ARG A 32 -35.86 26.71 -3.75
CA ARG A 32 -35.26 25.57 -4.46
C ARG A 32 -33.98 25.97 -5.18
N ARG A 33 -34.00 27.11 -5.88
CA ARG A 33 -32.82 27.64 -6.57
C ARG A 33 -31.71 27.98 -5.59
N ALA A 34 -32.03 28.69 -4.50
CA ALA A 34 -31.05 29.04 -3.47
C ALA A 34 -30.43 27.80 -2.81
N ALA A 35 -31.23 26.78 -2.50
CA ALA A 35 -30.75 25.51 -1.95
C ALA A 35 -29.82 24.77 -2.94
N ARG A 36 -30.17 24.75 -4.23
CA ARG A 36 -29.32 24.16 -5.27
C ARG A 36 -28.00 24.91 -5.44
N ASP A 37 -28.03 26.24 -5.49
CA ASP A 37 -26.84 27.06 -5.60
C ASP A 37 -25.93 26.87 -4.36
N GLY A 38 -26.52 26.83 -3.16
CA GLY A 38 -25.81 26.54 -1.91
C GLY A 38 -25.21 25.13 -1.89
N PHE A 39 -25.93 24.12 -2.38
CA PHE A 39 -25.43 22.75 -2.52
C PHE A 39 -24.20 22.68 -3.43
N LEU A 40 -24.30 23.26 -4.64
CA LEU A 40 -23.21 23.27 -5.62
C LEU A 40 -21.99 24.00 -5.06
N ARG A 41 -22.22 25.18 -4.45
CA ARG A 41 -21.17 25.98 -3.82
C ARG A 41 -20.47 25.21 -2.71
N THR A 42 -21.23 24.52 -1.86
CA THR A 42 -20.70 23.70 -0.77
C THR A 42 -19.92 22.50 -1.30
N LEU A 43 -20.43 21.82 -2.34
CA LEU A 43 -19.75 20.70 -2.99
C LEU A 43 -18.40 21.11 -3.58
N ALA A 44 -18.37 22.22 -4.31
CA ALA A 44 -17.13 22.76 -4.88
C ALA A 44 -16.11 23.08 -3.80
N GLU A 45 -16.55 23.70 -2.71
CA GLU A 45 -15.69 24.07 -1.59
C GLU A 45 -15.14 22.83 -0.85
N ALA A 46 -15.98 21.84 -0.59
CA ALA A 46 -15.56 20.61 0.07
C ALA A 46 -14.49 19.86 -0.74
N LEU A 47 -14.66 19.79 -2.08
CA LEU A 47 -13.68 19.17 -2.97
C LEU A 47 -12.38 19.99 -3.07
N ARG A 48 -12.47 21.33 -3.03
CA ARG A 48 -11.30 22.22 -2.98
C ARG A 48 -10.46 21.99 -1.73
N LEU A 49 -11.10 21.99 -0.56
CA LEU A 49 -10.43 21.74 0.72
C LEU A 49 -9.84 20.33 0.80
N ALA A 50 -10.58 19.33 0.30
CA ALA A 50 -10.08 17.96 0.20
C ALA A 50 -8.86 17.87 -0.73
N ALA A 51 -8.89 18.52 -1.90
CA ALA A 51 -7.77 18.55 -2.82
C ALA A 51 -6.53 19.21 -2.20
N ALA A 52 -6.71 20.33 -1.50
CA ALA A 52 -5.62 21.02 -0.80
C ALA A 52 -4.98 20.14 0.28
N ASP A 53 -5.79 19.43 1.08
CA ASP A 53 -5.33 18.49 2.10
C ASP A 53 -4.51 17.33 1.50
N ILE A 54 -5.01 16.69 0.43
CA ILE A 54 -4.29 15.57 -0.21
C ILE A 54 -2.99 16.04 -0.87
N LEU A 55 -3.00 17.24 -1.45
CA LEU A 55 -1.80 17.84 -2.05
C LEU A 55 -0.83 18.42 -1.02
N GLU A 56 -1.21 18.45 0.26
CA GLU A 56 -0.47 19.08 1.36
C GLU A 56 -0.11 20.55 1.05
N THR A 57 -1.07 21.31 0.50
CA THR A 57 -0.90 22.72 0.11
C THR A 57 -1.89 23.63 0.84
N ASP A 58 -1.65 24.94 0.81
CA ASP A 58 -2.58 25.91 1.36
C ASP A 58 -3.87 25.91 0.50
N PRO A 59 -5.08 25.90 1.09
CA PRO A 59 -6.31 26.00 0.32
C PRO A 59 -6.30 27.17 -0.66
N ARG A 60 -5.68 28.31 -0.32
CA ARG A 60 -5.60 29.50 -1.18
C ARG A 60 -4.81 29.29 -2.46
N ASP A 61 -4.05 28.20 -2.57
CA ASP A 61 -3.35 27.82 -3.80
C ASP A 61 -4.30 27.21 -4.83
N LEU A 62 -5.51 26.80 -4.43
CA LEU A 62 -6.53 26.23 -5.30
C LEU A 62 -7.82 27.05 -5.31
N ARG A 63 -8.40 27.20 -6.49
CA ARG A 63 -9.77 27.72 -6.67
C ARG A 63 -10.69 26.60 -7.12
N ALA A 64 -11.97 26.76 -6.83
CA ALA A 64 -13.01 25.86 -7.31
C ALA A 64 -14.20 26.65 -7.84
N THR A 65 -14.69 26.23 -8.99
CA THR A 65 -15.97 26.63 -9.56
C THR A 65 -16.78 25.37 -9.86
N VAL A 66 -18.07 25.55 -10.08
CA VAL A 66 -18.98 24.44 -10.34
C VAL A 66 -20.02 24.85 -11.36
N GLU A 67 -20.29 23.93 -12.27
CA GLU A 67 -21.33 24.05 -13.29
C GLU A 67 -22.24 22.82 -13.25
N LEU A 68 -23.48 22.98 -13.70
CA LEU A 68 -24.38 21.86 -13.91
C LEU A 68 -24.40 21.48 -15.39
N LEU A 69 -24.05 20.23 -15.68
CA LEU A 69 -24.22 19.62 -17.00
C LEU A 69 -25.50 18.78 -16.96
N GLY A 70 -26.62 19.40 -17.35
CA GLY A 70 -27.94 18.82 -17.11
C GLY A 70 -28.24 18.83 -15.60
N ALA A 71 -28.41 17.66 -15.00
CA ALA A 71 -28.60 17.51 -13.56
C ALA A 71 -27.31 17.15 -12.79
N ALA A 72 -26.23 16.82 -13.50
CA ALA A 72 -24.97 16.35 -12.93
C ALA A 72 -23.99 17.51 -12.69
N PRO A 73 -23.28 17.58 -11.55
CA PRO A 73 -22.31 18.63 -11.31
C PRO A 73 -20.94 18.34 -11.96
N LEU A 74 -20.35 19.39 -12.53
CA LEU A 74 -18.95 19.48 -12.95
C LEU A 74 -18.24 20.49 -12.05
N VAL A 75 -17.37 20.01 -11.17
CA VAL A 75 -16.52 20.87 -10.34
C VAL A 75 -15.19 21.09 -11.04
N ILE A 76 -14.79 22.33 -11.24
CA ILE A 76 -13.54 22.71 -11.91
C ILE A 76 -12.59 23.27 -10.85
N LEU A 77 -11.47 22.59 -10.64
CA LEU A 77 -10.36 23.07 -9.83
C LEU A 77 -9.35 23.81 -10.72
N SER A 78 -8.76 24.88 -10.19
CA SER A 78 -7.69 25.60 -10.88
C SER A 78 -6.62 26.08 -9.92
N ASP A 79 -5.39 26.19 -10.40
CA ASP A 79 -4.31 26.81 -9.64
C ASP A 79 -4.56 28.32 -9.52
N SER A 80 -4.30 28.86 -8.33
CA SER A 80 -4.57 30.27 -8.00
C SER A 80 -3.49 31.23 -8.49
N VAL A 81 -2.33 30.69 -8.89
CA VAL A 81 -1.15 31.45 -9.32
C VAL A 81 -1.09 31.52 -10.86
N PRO A 82 -0.83 32.71 -11.44
CA PRO A 82 -0.59 32.85 -12.87
C PRO A 82 0.56 31.95 -13.37
N GLY A 83 0.33 31.18 -14.43
CA GLY A 83 1.29 30.23 -15.00
C GLY A 83 1.15 28.79 -14.50
N GLY A 84 0.30 28.54 -13.50
CA GLY A 84 0.09 27.21 -12.91
C GLY A 84 1.24 26.82 -11.98
N ALA A 85 0.92 26.48 -10.73
CA ALA A 85 1.90 25.91 -9.79
C ALA A 85 2.08 24.39 -10.02
N GLY A 86 1.24 23.79 -10.87
CA GLY A 86 1.23 22.37 -11.18
C GLY A 86 0.41 21.53 -10.19
N TYR A 87 -0.38 22.14 -9.29
CA TYR A 87 -1.14 21.39 -8.28
C TYR A 87 -2.28 20.60 -8.92
N CYS A 88 -3.07 21.24 -9.79
CA CYS A 88 -4.13 20.57 -10.54
C CYS A 88 -3.61 19.43 -11.43
N ARG A 89 -2.37 19.54 -11.94
CA ARG A 89 -1.71 18.49 -12.71
C ARG A 89 -1.24 17.33 -11.83
N ARG A 90 -0.64 17.63 -10.67
CA ARG A 90 -0.18 16.62 -9.69
C ARG A 90 -1.30 15.75 -9.12
N LEU A 91 -2.54 16.27 -9.06
CA LEU A 91 -3.73 15.48 -8.69
C LEU A 91 -3.99 14.25 -9.60
N LEU A 92 -3.23 14.05 -10.69
CA LEU A 92 -3.41 12.98 -11.67
C LEU A 92 -2.18 12.12 -11.95
N ASP A 93 -1.00 12.73 -11.89
CA ASP A 93 0.23 12.05 -12.30
C ASP A 93 0.73 11.06 -11.24
N ASP A 94 0.16 11.10 -10.04
CA ASP A 94 0.57 10.27 -8.92
C ASP A 94 -0.51 9.26 -8.56
N SER A 95 -0.13 7.98 -8.55
CA SER A 95 -0.97 6.82 -8.23
C SER A 95 -1.72 6.91 -6.88
N ARG A 96 -1.30 7.81 -5.99
CA ARG A 96 -1.95 8.07 -4.71
C ARG A 96 -3.27 8.84 -4.83
N PHE A 97 -3.52 9.50 -5.96
CA PHE A 97 -4.74 10.27 -6.19
C PHE A 97 -5.77 9.44 -6.95
N SER A 98 -6.94 9.26 -6.35
CA SER A 98 -8.10 8.67 -7.00
C SER A 98 -9.36 9.48 -6.69
N ALA A 99 -10.37 9.39 -7.56
CA ALA A 99 -11.67 10.00 -7.30
C ALA A 99 -12.23 9.54 -5.94
N ARG A 100 -12.04 8.27 -5.59
CA ARG A 100 -12.44 7.70 -4.30
C ARG A 100 -11.76 8.41 -3.12
N VAL A 101 -10.44 8.61 -3.18
CA VAL A 101 -9.68 9.30 -2.12
C VAL A 101 -10.17 10.74 -1.98
N LEU A 102 -10.38 11.44 -3.09
CA LEU A 102 -10.89 12.81 -3.10
C LEU A 102 -12.29 12.92 -2.48
N LEU A 103 -13.23 12.05 -2.89
CA LEU A 103 -14.57 12.01 -2.31
C LEU A 103 -14.54 11.65 -0.82
N GLY A 104 -13.72 10.66 -0.44
CA GLY A 104 -13.54 10.26 0.96
C GLY A 104 -12.98 11.38 1.84
N ARG A 105 -12.06 12.19 1.32
CA ARG A 105 -11.52 13.37 2.00
C ARG A 105 -12.54 14.50 2.08
N ALA A 106 -13.31 14.74 1.02
CA ALA A 106 -14.41 15.72 1.06
C ALA A 106 -15.48 15.34 2.09
N ILE A 107 -15.81 14.05 2.21
CA ILE A 107 -16.68 13.55 3.28
C ILE A 107 -16.09 13.86 4.66
N ALA A 108 -14.78 13.62 4.86
CA ALA A 108 -14.11 13.93 6.12
C ALA A 108 -14.12 15.44 6.46
N VAL A 109 -13.96 16.32 5.47
CA VAL A 109 -14.09 17.79 5.65
C VAL A 109 -15.51 18.15 6.13
N LEU A 110 -16.53 17.49 5.59
CA LEU A 110 -17.94 17.72 5.91
C LEU A 110 -18.37 17.06 7.24
N ASP A 111 -17.62 16.05 7.71
CA ASP A 111 -17.83 15.36 8.99
C ASP A 111 -17.34 16.21 10.17
N CYS A 112 -18.07 17.29 10.43
CA CYS A 112 -17.70 18.29 11.41
C CYS A 112 -17.56 17.68 12.81
N PRO A 113 -16.47 17.94 13.55
CA PRO A 113 -16.26 17.41 14.90
C PRO A 113 -17.29 17.91 15.92
N ARG A 114 -18.06 18.96 15.60
CA ARG A 114 -19.19 19.42 16.42
C ARG A 114 -20.45 18.58 16.24
N GLY A 115 -20.46 17.62 15.31
CA GLY A 115 -21.60 16.74 15.05
C GLY A 115 -22.88 17.54 14.81
N ALA A 116 -23.95 17.18 15.52
CA ALA A 116 -25.26 17.82 15.42
C ALA A 116 -25.29 19.30 15.87
N ALA A 117 -24.27 19.78 16.60
CA ALA A 117 -24.19 21.18 17.02
C ALA A 117 -23.70 22.14 15.91
N CYS A 118 -23.36 21.61 14.73
CA CYS A 118 -23.04 22.42 13.54
C CYS A 118 -24.29 22.57 12.68
N GLU A 119 -24.94 23.74 12.71
CA GLU A 119 -26.24 23.98 12.06
C GLU A 119 -26.20 23.92 10.52
N THR A 120 -25.18 24.53 9.89
CA THR A 120 -25.02 24.54 8.42
C THR A 120 -23.55 24.37 8.03
N SER A 121 -22.68 25.24 8.54
CA SER A 121 -21.24 25.23 8.35
C SER A 121 -20.53 25.97 9.51
N CYS A 122 -19.24 25.71 9.74
CA CYS A 122 -18.46 26.42 10.75
C CYS A 122 -16.96 26.40 10.44
N SER A 123 -16.17 27.13 11.25
CA SER A 123 -14.71 27.21 11.11
C SER A 123 -13.95 25.93 11.46
N ARG A 124 -14.65 24.89 11.91
CA ARG A 124 -14.08 23.54 12.15
C ARG A 124 -14.35 22.58 11.00
N CYS A 125 -15.06 22.99 9.95
CA CYS A 125 -15.32 22.16 8.78
C CYS A 125 -15.07 22.92 7.46
N LEU A 126 -15.99 23.79 7.04
CA LEU A 126 -15.98 24.43 5.71
C LEU A 126 -15.47 25.87 5.72
N ASN A 127 -15.65 26.60 6.83
CA ASN A 127 -15.48 28.05 6.82
C ASN A 127 -14.01 28.40 7.02
N ASP A 128 -13.40 28.93 5.98
CA ASP A 128 -12.05 29.49 5.99
C ASP A 128 -12.11 30.99 5.65
N TYR A 129 -11.12 31.78 6.08
CA TYR A 129 -11.10 33.20 5.74
C TYR A 129 -11.06 33.44 4.22
N SER A 130 -10.49 32.52 3.43
CA SER A 130 -10.45 32.64 1.98
C SER A 130 -11.82 32.51 1.31
N ASN A 131 -12.82 31.94 1.98
CA ASN A 131 -14.14 31.66 1.42
C ASN A 131 -15.28 32.44 2.12
N GLN A 132 -14.93 33.48 2.90
CA GLN A 132 -15.88 34.26 3.71
C GLN A 132 -17.09 34.79 2.95
N VAL A 133 -16.92 35.19 1.68
CA VAL A 133 -18.00 35.71 0.84
C VAL A 133 -19.11 34.69 0.55
N TYR A 134 -18.89 33.41 0.85
CA TYR A 134 -19.84 32.32 0.59
C TYR A 134 -20.38 31.65 1.86
N TRP A 135 -19.98 32.09 3.06
CA TRP A 135 -20.37 31.42 4.32
C TRP A 135 -21.88 31.27 4.48
N ASP A 136 -22.65 32.29 4.09
CA ASP A 136 -24.11 32.28 4.19
C ASP A 136 -24.78 31.28 3.23
N GLN A 137 -24.06 30.74 2.25
CA GLN A 137 -24.56 29.77 1.28
C GLN A 137 -24.19 28.32 1.64
N PHE A 138 -23.29 28.12 2.60
CA PHE A 138 -22.79 26.79 2.92
C PHE A 138 -23.73 26.01 3.83
N ASP A 139 -24.13 24.81 3.38
CA ASP A 139 -24.80 23.79 4.20
C ASP A 139 -24.19 22.42 3.93
N ARG A 140 -23.48 21.90 4.93
CA ARG A 140 -22.74 20.64 4.82
C ARG A 140 -23.65 19.41 4.74
N HIS A 141 -24.86 19.45 5.29
CA HIS A 141 -25.64 18.22 5.53
C HIS A 141 -26.11 17.56 4.24
N PRO A 142 -26.72 18.29 3.27
CA PRO A 142 -27.17 17.69 2.02
C PRO A 142 -25.99 17.13 1.20
N VAL A 143 -24.87 17.87 1.16
CA VAL A 143 -23.66 17.44 0.43
C VAL A 143 -23.02 16.22 1.09
N PHE A 144 -22.94 16.19 2.43
CA PHE A 144 -22.40 15.05 3.18
C PHE A 144 -23.18 13.77 2.90
N GLY A 145 -24.52 13.84 2.99
CA GLY A 145 -25.39 12.71 2.69
C GLY A 145 -25.25 12.22 1.24
N TRP A 146 -25.25 13.16 0.29
CA TRP A 146 -25.13 12.86 -1.14
C TRP A 146 -23.78 12.23 -1.50
N LEU A 147 -22.66 12.77 -1.00
CA LEU A 147 -21.32 12.20 -1.23
C LEU A 147 -21.17 10.82 -0.59
N ARG A 148 -21.75 10.59 0.60
CA ARG A 148 -21.77 9.25 1.21
C ARG A 148 -22.58 8.26 0.39
N GLY A 149 -23.74 8.66 -0.12
CA GLY A 149 -24.56 7.84 -1.01
C GLY A 149 -23.81 7.46 -2.28
N LEU A 150 -23.18 8.43 -2.93
CA LEU A 150 -22.32 8.21 -4.10
C LEU A 150 -21.16 7.24 -3.84
N LEU A 151 -20.48 7.40 -2.71
CA LEU A 151 -19.39 6.49 -2.34
C LEU A 151 -19.93 5.09 -2.07
N ALA A 152 -21.15 4.97 -1.52
CA ALA A 152 -21.80 3.68 -1.33
C ALA A 152 -22.17 3.00 -2.64
N GLU A 153 -22.82 3.72 -3.55
CA GLU A 153 -23.24 3.21 -4.86
C GLU A 153 -22.05 2.83 -5.76
N SER A 154 -20.95 3.58 -5.66
CA SER A 154 -19.72 3.31 -6.43
C SER A 154 -18.81 2.25 -5.82
N THR A 155 -19.15 1.72 -4.63
CA THR A 155 -18.41 0.64 -4.00
C THR A 155 -19.29 -0.60 -3.97
N PRO A 156 -19.13 -1.56 -4.90
CA PRO A 156 -19.91 -2.78 -4.84
C PRO A 156 -19.64 -3.46 -3.49
N ARG A 157 -20.71 -3.64 -2.71
CA ARG A 157 -20.65 -4.40 -1.47
C ARG A 157 -20.22 -5.84 -1.80
N PRO A 158 -19.19 -6.38 -1.14
CA PRO A 158 -18.83 -7.78 -1.32
C PRO A 158 -20.04 -8.67 -1.06
N ALA A 159 -20.28 -9.68 -1.90
CA ALA A 159 -21.49 -10.51 -1.83
C ALA A 159 -21.65 -11.23 -0.48
N HIS A 160 -20.55 -11.47 0.23
CA HIS A 160 -20.52 -12.11 1.54
C HIS A 160 -20.60 -11.11 2.73
N ALA A 161 -20.59 -9.79 2.45
CA ALA A 161 -20.79 -8.78 3.49
C ALA A 161 -22.29 -8.65 3.81
N PRO A 162 -22.69 -8.48 5.08
CA PRO A 162 -24.09 -8.30 5.48
C PRO A 162 -24.78 -7.12 4.78
N ASP A 163 -26.12 -7.16 4.65
CA ASP A 163 -26.90 -6.08 4.01
C ASP A 163 -26.76 -4.74 4.72
N ALA A 164 -26.53 -4.75 6.04
CA ALA A 164 -26.29 -3.58 6.85
C ALA A 164 -24.83 -3.08 6.83
N ALA A 165 -23.93 -3.73 6.08
CA ALA A 165 -22.54 -3.29 5.99
C ALA A 165 -22.46 -1.93 5.27
N VAL A 166 -21.76 -0.98 5.87
CA VAL A 166 -21.59 0.37 5.34
C VAL A 166 -20.23 0.51 4.64
N PRO A 167 -20.13 1.29 3.55
CA PRO A 167 -18.85 1.58 2.92
C PRO A 167 -17.92 2.29 3.89
N VAL A 168 -16.63 1.94 3.85
CA VAL A 168 -15.59 2.60 4.63
C VAL A 168 -14.63 3.35 3.69
N ALA A 169 -14.47 4.65 3.96
CA ALA A 169 -13.40 5.45 3.41
C ALA A 169 -12.18 5.33 4.36
N GLN A 170 -10.96 5.38 3.83
CA GLN A 170 -9.70 5.27 4.59
C GLN A 170 -9.35 3.83 5.03
N THR A 171 -8.84 3.04 4.10
CA THR A 171 -8.34 1.67 4.33
C THR A 171 -6.83 1.56 4.14
N SER A 172 -6.11 2.67 4.06
CA SER A 172 -4.65 2.62 4.01
C SER A 172 -4.08 2.08 5.32
N ALA A 173 -2.94 1.40 5.23
CA ALA A 173 -2.20 0.82 6.33
C ALA A 173 -1.92 1.81 7.47
N ALA A 174 -1.72 3.09 7.13
CA ALA A 174 -1.48 4.15 8.11
C ALA A 174 -2.64 4.31 9.12
N THR A 175 -3.86 3.95 8.74
CA THR A 175 -5.04 4.03 9.61
C THR A 175 -5.24 2.81 10.50
N LEU A 176 -4.51 1.71 10.25
CA LEU A 176 -4.69 0.44 10.95
C LEU A 176 -4.62 0.62 12.46
N ARG A 177 -3.63 1.37 12.97
CA ARG A 177 -3.47 1.59 14.42
C ARG A 177 -4.72 2.17 15.08
N VAL A 178 -5.38 3.14 14.44
CA VAL A 178 -6.63 3.74 14.95
C VAL A 178 -7.75 2.70 14.95
N ARG A 179 -7.79 1.83 13.94
CA ARG A 179 -8.78 0.74 13.86
C ARG A 179 -8.57 -0.35 14.91
N LEU A 180 -7.36 -0.52 15.44
CA LEU A 180 -7.04 -1.53 16.47
C LEU A 180 -7.09 -0.98 17.91
N GLU A 181 -7.28 0.33 18.10
CA GLU A 181 -7.31 0.95 19.43
C GLU A 181 -8.34 0.26 20.32
N GLY A 182 -8.01 -0.12 21.56
CA GLY A 182 -8.96 -0.80 22.46
C GLY A 182 -9.36 -2.24 22.08
N ALA A 183 -8.79 -2.81 21.02
CA ALA A 183 -9.00 -4.20 20.65
C ALA A 183 -8.21 -5.15 21.57
N GLY A 184 -8.82 -6.28 21.94
CA GLY A 184 -8.14 -7.39 22.62
C GLY A 184 -7.72 -8.51 21.67
N LEU A 185 -8.49 -8.71 20.61
CA LEU A 185 -8.22 -9.71 19.56
C LEU A 185 -8.47 -9.09 18.19
N VAL A 186 -7.57 -9.38 17.27
CA VAL A 186 -7.68 -9.02 15.86
C VAL A 186 -7.57 -10.29 15.05
N ALA A 187 -8.56 -10.60 14.22
CA ALA A 187 -8.52 -11.74 13.31
C ALA A 187 -8.41 -11.27 11.85
N VAL A 188 -7.49 -11.87 11.09
CA VAL A 188 -7.25 -11.59 9.67
C VAL A 188 -7.53 -12.85 8.86
N SER A 189 -8.46 -12.78 7.92
CA SER A 189 -8.85 -13.91 7.07
C SER A 189 -8.34 -13.70 5.65
N SER A 190 -7.70 -14.72 5.05
CA SER A 190 -7.08 -14.60 3.73
C SER A 190 -7.04 -15.94 3.01
N PRO A 191 -7.20 -15.97 1.67
CA PRO A 191 -7.00 -17.20 0.90
C PRO A 191 -5.54 -17.67 0.93
N ASP A 192 -4.60 -16.73 0.92
CA ASP A 192 -3.16 -17.00 0.87
C ASP A 192 -2.43 -16.27 1.98
N LEU A 193 -1.32 -16.85 2.45
CA LEU A 193 -0.43 -16.19 3.40
C LEU A 193 0.56 -15.24 2.71
N TRP A 194 1.16 -15.70 1.61
CA TRP A 194 2.27 -15.06 0.90
C TRP A 194 1.81 -14.30 -0.34
N GLY A 195 2.63 -13.35 -0.79
CA GLY A 195 2.36 -12.56 -2.01
C GLY A 195 2.02 -11.11 -1.72
N ALA A 196 2.63 -10.49 -0.70
CA ALA A 196 2.57 -9.04 -0.56
C ALA A 196 3.25 -8.35 -1.74
N GLU A 197 2.56 -7.38 -2.37
CA GLU A 197 3.07 -6.64 -3.54
C GLU A 197 3.44 -5.20 -3.20
N ASP A 198 2.53 -4.44 -2.56
CA ASP A 198 2.81 -3.06 -2.15
C ASP A 198 3.69 -3.04 -0.90
N ARG A 199 4.98 -2.73 -1.11
CA ARG A 199 5.97 -2.63 -0.04
C ARG A 199 5.63 -1.58 1.01
N SER A 200 5.08 -0.43 0.62
CA SER A 200 4.78 0.65 1.55
C SER A 200 3.61 0.27 2.45
N GLU A 201 2.52 -0.21 1.86
CA GLU A 201 1.31 -0.62 2.58
C GLU A 201 1.59 -1.84 3.47
N ALA A 202 2.26 -2.87 2.96
CA ALA A 202 2.54 -4.09 3.72
C ALA A 202 3.47 -3.85 4.91
N LEU A 203 4.57 -3.10 4.73
CA LEU A 203 5.49 -2.79 5.84
C LEU A 203 4.86 -1.83 6.86
N THR A 204 4.02 -0.90 6.41
CA THR A 204 3.28 -0.01 7.32
C THR A 204 2.26 -0.81 8.13
N SER A 205 1.54 -1.73 7.50
CA SER A 205 0.58 -2.63 8.15
C SER A 205 1.26 -3.52 9.18
N ALA A 206 2.35 -4.21 8.79
CA ALA A 206 3.10 -5.08 9.68
C ALA A 206 3.67 -4.31 10.88
N ARG A 207 4.17 -3.09 10.67
CA ARG A 207 4.67 -2.21 11.75
C ARG A 207 3.54 -1.77 12.68
N ALA A 208 2.37 -1.40 12.15
CA ALA A 208 1.23 -1.01 12.95
C ALA A 208 0.73 -2.18 13.82
N LEU A 209 0.60 -3.38 13.24
CA LEU A 209 0.23 -4.59 13.98
C LEU A 209 1.26 -4.93 15.07
N ARG A 210 2.55 -4.88 14.73
CA ARG A 210 3.65 -5.11 15.67
C ARG A 210 3.57 -4.15 16.86
N ASN A 211 3.49 -2.85 16.58
CA ASN A 211 3.42 -1.83 17.62
C ASN A 211 2.17 -2.04 18.52
N TRP A 212 1.04 -2.45 17.92
CA TRP A 212 -0.17 -2.77 18.69
C TRP A 212 0.03 -3.99 19.60
N LEU A 213 0.74 -5.04 19.16
CA LEU A 213 1.08 -6.21 19.98
C LEU A 213 2.09 -5.88 21.09
N ASP A 214 3.04 -4.99 20.82
CA ASP A 214 4.06 -4.53 21.79
C ASP A 214 3.43 -3.76 22.97
N GLU A 215 2.34 -3.04 22.73
CA GLU A 215 1.69 -2.18 23.74
C GLU A 215 1.10 -2.96 24.92
N ALA A 216 0.66 -4.21 24.72
CA ALA A 216 0.14 -5.04 25.81
C ALA A 216 0.20 -6.55 25.50
N SER A 217 0.65 -7.35 26.47
CA SER A 217 0.82 -8.80 26.32
C SER A 217 -0.47 -9.60 26.15
N ASN A 218 -1.62 -9.03 26.53
CA ASN A 218 -2.94 -9.65 26.39
C ASN A 218 -3.60 -9.38 25.02
N ARG A 219 -2.92 -8.65 24.13
CA ARG A 219 -3.39 -8.41 22.77
C ARG A 219 -2.97 -9.56 21.88
N HIS A 220 -3.93 -10.06 21.10
CA HIS A 220 -3.72 -11.21 20.24
C HIS A 220 -4.08 -10.95 18.77
N ALA A 221 -3.25 -11.42 17.86
CA ALA A 221 -3.55 -11.48 16.44
C ALA A 221 -3.81 -12.95 16.02
N LEU A 222 -4.84 -13.20 15.23
CA LEU A 222 -5.19 -14.52 14.70
C LEU A 222 -5.30 -14.45 13.18
N TYR A 223 -4.45 -15.18 12.47
CA TYR A 223 -4.52 -15.32 11.02
C TYR A 223 -5.29 -16.60 10.68
N LEU A 224 -6.37 -16.48 9.91
CA LEU A 224 -7.25 -17.56 9.49
C LEU A 224 -7.06 -17.82 7.99
N LEU A 225 -6.64 -19.04 7.66
CA LEU A 225 -6.27 -19.45 6.30
C LEU A 225 -6.98 -20.75 5.89
N PRO A 226 -7.19 -21.03 4.60
CA PRO A 226 -7.60 -22.36 4.18
C PRO A 226 -6.46 -23.38 4.37
N PRO A 227 -6.75 -24.69 4.52
CA PRO A 227 -5.74 -25.73 4.47
C PRO A 227 -4.88 -25.63 3.20
N GLY A 228 -3.56 -25.70 3.35
CA GLY A 228 -2.61 -25.61 2.23
C GLY A 228 -2.27 -24.18 1.77
N ALA A 229 -2.88 -23.13 2.32
CA ALA A 229 -2.60 -21.73 1.95
C ALA A 229 -1.13 -21.30 2.12
N VAL A 230 -0.42 -21.92 3.05
CA VAL A 230 1.00 -21.65 3.29
C VAL A 230 1.88 -22.30 2.22
N ASP A 231 1.50 -23.50 1.75
CA ASP A 231 2.26 -24.29 0.79
C ASP A 231 1.92 -23.95 -0.66
N ALA A 232 0.75 -23.34 -0.91
CA ALA A 232 0.29 -22.94 -2.23
C ALA A 232 1.14 -21.81 -2.86
N GLY A 233 1.81 -21.00 -2.04
CA GLY A 233 2.64 -19.88 -2.47
C GLY A 233 4.09 -20.03 -2.03
N THR A 234 4.99 -19.31 -2.71
CA THR A 234 6.38 -19.15 -2.26
C THR A 234 6.53 -17.75 -1.66
N PRO A 235 7.07 -17.58 -0.44
CA PRO A 235 7.27 -16.26 0.14
C PRO A 235 8.21 -15.43 -0.74
N THR A 236 7.86 -14.17 -0.95
CA THR A 236 8.68 -13.14 -1.62
C THR A 236 9.72 -12.57 -0.65
N GLY A 237 10.62 -11.71 -1.14
CA GLY A 237 11.53 -10.97 -0.26
C GLY A 237 10.81 -10.06 0.74
N LEU A 238 9.68 -9.46 0.33
CA LEU A 238 8.83 -8.66 1.20
C LEU A 238 8.16 -9.52 2.28
N ASP A 239 7.64 -10.69 1.91
CA ASP A 239 7.04 -11.62 2.87
C ASP A 239 8.05 -12.08 3.93
N ARG A 240 9.30 -12.39 3.53
CA ARG A 240 10.38 -12.75 4.47
C ARG A 240 10.70 -11.62 5.45
N GLU A 241 10.71 -10.37 4.97
CA GLU A 241 10.95 -9.19 5.82
C GLU A 241 9.82 -9.01 6.86
N ILE A 242 8.57 -9.16 6.43
CA ILE A 242 7.39 -9.08 7.31
C ILE A 242 7.35 -10.25 8.30
N ALA A 243 7.58 -11.48 7.81
CA ALA A 243 7.65 -12.68 8.64
C ALA A 243 8.72 -12.53 9.73
N TYR A 244 9.91 -12.02 9.38
CA TYR A 244 10.98 -11.77 10.35
C TYR A 244 10.57 -10.73 11.42
N ALA A 245 9.81 -9.70 11.05
CA ALA A 245 9.32 -8.70 11.98
C ALA A 245 8.23 -9.23 12.93
N LEU A 246 7.42 -10.19 12.48
CA LEU A 246 6.24 -10.69 13.21
C LEU A 246 6.47 -12.04 13.92
N ALA A 247 7.45 -12.84 13.50
CA ALA A 247 7.77 -14.15 14.10
C ALA A 247 8.04 -14.13 15.63
N PRO A 248 8.61 -13.08 16.25
CA PRO A 248 8.70 -13.01 17.70
C PRO A 248 7.35 -13.12 18.43
N TYR A 249 6.29 -12.54 17.86
CA TYR A 249 4.94 -12.58 18.44
C TYR A 249 4.25 -13.90 18.21
N GLU A 250 4.61 -14.60 17.13
CA GLU A 250 4.17 -15.97 16.92
C GLU A 250 4.78 -16.90 17.97
N ARG A 251 6.08 -16.77 18.22
CA ARG A 251 6.78 -17.54 19.27
C ARG A 251 6.27 -17.24 20.67
N SER A 252 5.83 -16.01 20.95
CA SER A 252 5.22 -15.66 22.24
C SER A 252 3.75 -16.08 22.36
N GLY A 253 3.11 -16.53 21.27
CA GLY A 253 1.69 -16.88 21.22
C GLY A 253 0.74 -15.67 21.13
N GLN A 254 1.26 -14.45 21.06
CA GLN A 254 0.45 -13.25 20.81
C GLN A 254 -0.11 -13.25 19.38
N LEU A 255 0.68 -13.68 18.40
CA LEU A 255 0.24 -13.93 17.03
C LEU A 255 0.04 -15.44 16.85
N ARG A 256 -1.11 -15.86 16.32
CA ARG A 256 -1.43 -17.26 16.07
C ARG A 256 -1.97 -17.44 14.67
N PHE A 257 -1.82 -18.65 14.15
CA PHE A 257 -2.44 -19.06 12.89
C PHE A 257 -3.44 -20.18 13.14
N GLY A 258 -4.53 -20.15 12.39
CA GLY A 258 -5.53 -21.20 12.36
C GLY A 258 -6.00 -21.49 10.94
N THR A 259 -6.53 -22.69 10.74
CA THR A 259 -7.18 -23.09 9.51
C THR A 259 -8.69 -23.20 9.67
N LEU A 260 -9.39 -22.83 8.60
CA LEU A 260 -10.83 -23.01 8.41
C LEU A 260 -11.07 -23.52 6.99
N ASP A 261 -12.21 -24.18 6.76
CA ASP A 261 -12.57 -24.63 5.41
C ASP A 261 -12.55 -23.46 4.40
N GLY A 262 -12.13 -23.74 3.16
CA GLY A 262 -11.95 -22.68 2.16
C GLY A 262 -13.22 -21.86 1.90
N SER A 263 -14.40 -22.49 1.95
CA SER A 263 -15.67 -21.79 1.86
C SER A 263 -15.97 -20.89 3.06
N ALA A 264 -15.50 -21.25 4.26
CA ALA A 264 -15.64 -20.40 5.45
C ALA A 264 -14.75 -19.16 5.34
N VAL A 265 -13.50 -19.33 4.87
CA VAL A 265 -12.57 -18.20 4.65
C VAL A 265 -13.06 -17.30 3.50
N ALA A 266 -13.58 -17.85 2.42
CA ALA A 266 -14.10 -17.07 1.28
C ALA A 266 -15.31 -16.19 1.62
N ASN A 267 -16.02 -16.50 2.71
CA ASN A 267 -17.14 -15.73 3.23
C ASN A 267 -16.80 -14.97 4.52
N ALA A 268 -15.54 -15.00 4.96
CA ALA A 268 -15.10 -14.34 6.17
C ALA A 268 -14.94 -12.83 5.97
N PRO A 269 -15.14 -12.02 7.02
CA PRO A 269 -14.55 -10.69 7.06
C PRO A 269 -13.03 -10.79 6.88
N ARG A 270 -12.46 -9.89 6.09
CA ARG A 270 -11.03 -9.75 5.89
C ARG A 270 -10.31 -9.43 7.20
N LEU A 271 -10.89 -8.53 7.98
CA LEU A 271 -10.39 -8.13 9.30
C LEU A 271 -11.55 -8.10 10.28
N SER A 272 -11.42 -8.75 11.43
CA SER A 272 -12.35 -8.65 12.56
C SER A 272 -11.62 -8.09 13.78
N VAL A 273 -12.18 -7.04 14.38
CA VAL A 273 -11.60 -6.38 15.56
C VAL A 273 -12.53 -6.55 16.74
N LEU A 274 -12.15 -7.38 17.70
CA LEU A 274 -12.91 -7.64 18.93
C LEU A 274 -12.52 -6.65 20.03
N ARG A 275 -13.52 -5.96 20.56
CA ARG A 275 -13.41 -4.92 21.59
C ARG A 275 -14.24 -5.29 22.80
N GLY A 276 -13.76 -4.90 23.99
CA GLY A 276 -14.47 -5.15 25.25
C GLY A 276 -14.45 -6.63 25.67
N PHE A 277 -15.31 -6.97 26.63
CA PHE A 277 -15.41 -8.29 27.23
C PHE A 277 -16.84 -8.58 27.68
N GLY A 278 -17.21 -9.86 27.75
CA GLY A 278 -18.53 -10.28 28.22
C GLY A 278 -19.66 -9.80 27.31
N ALA A 279 -20.78 -9.39 27.92
CA ALA A 279 -22.00 -9.00 27.19
C ALA A 279 -21.89 -7.67 26.42
N GLU A 280 -20.94 -6.81 26.76
CA GLU A 280 -20.70 -5.53 26.08
C GLU A 280 -19.66 -5.64 24.96
N ALA A 281 -19.10 -6.83 24.74
CA ALA A 281 -18.11 -7.02 23.70
C ALA A 281 -18.73 -6.83 22.30
N SER A 282 -17.98 -6.17 21.41
CA SER A 282 -18.40 -5.88 20.05
C SER A 282 -17.33 -6.28 19.04
N VAL A 283 -17.75 -6.56 17.82
CA VAL A 283 -16.85 -6.86 16.70
C VAL A 283 -17.10 -5.89 15.56
N ASP A 284 -16.03 -5.22 15.14
CA ASP A 284 -15.98 -4.49 13.87
C ASP A 284 -15.43 -5.43 12.79
N ALA A 285 -16.27 -5.80 11.83
CA ALA A 285 -15.96 -6.71 10.73
C ALA A 285 -15.79 -5.93 9.42
N PHE A 286 -14.57 -5.95 8.88
CA PHE A 286 -14.19 -5.28 7.64
C PHE A 286 -14.17 -6.29 6.49
N TYR A 287 -14.84 -5.95 5.40
CA TYR A 287 -15.06 -6.82 4.24
C TYR A 287 -14.31 -6.30 3.02
N ALA A 288 -13.72 -7.23 2.27
CA ALA A 288 -12.99 -6.99 1.02
C ALA A 288 -13.63 -7.80 -0.12
N SER A 289 -13.19 -7.60 -1.36
CA SER A 289 -13.56 -8.52 -2.46
C SER A 289 -13.06 -9.94 -2.17
N GLN A 290 -13.69 -10.96 -2.77
CA GLN A 290 -13.27 -12.36 -2.57
C GLN A 290 -11.86 -12.65 -3.10
N ASP A 291 -11.40 -11.88 -4.10
CA ASP A 291 -10.00 -11.87 -4.55
C ASP A 291 -9.13 -10.98 -3.66
N ALA A 292 -9.26 -11.11 -2.34
CA ALA A 292 -8.49 -10.29 -1.40
C ALA A 292 -6.99 -10.59 -1.48
N ALA A 293 -6.17 -9.57 -1.22
CA ALA A 293 -4.72 -9.71 -1.20
C ALA A 293 -4.23 -10.75 -0.17
N ALA A 294 -2.99 -11.21 -0.32
CA ALA A 294 -2.34 -12.10 0.64
C ALA A 294 -2.39 -11.57 2.07
N ALA A 295 -2.34 -12.45 3.07
CA ALA A 295 -2.53 -12.05 4.47
C ALA A 295 -1.46 -11.06 4.94
N LEU A 296 -0.21 -11.23 4.46
CA LEU A 296 0.88 -10.33 4.78
C LEU A 296 0.88 -9.02 3.97
N ALA A 297 0.04 -8.89 2.95
CA ALA A 297 -0.14 -7.61 2.24
C ALA A 297 -0.74 -6.53 3.15
N GLY A 298 -1.56 -6.93 4.12
CA GLY A 298 -2.14 -6.03 5.10
C GLY A 298 -3.59 -6.41 5.46
N PRO A 299 -4.03 -6.20 6.72
CA PRO A 299 -5.41 -6.49 7.13
C PRO A 299 -6.47 -5.58 6.49
N LEU A 300 -6.10 -4.38 6.05
CA LEU A 300 -7.02 -3.44 5.41
C LEU A 300 -6.93 -3.43 3.88
N GLU A 301 -5.99 -4.18 3.31
CA GLU A 301 -5.81 -4.25 1.86
C GLU A 301 -7.08 -4.80 1.18
N GLY A 302 -7.59 -4.08 0.19
CA GLY A 302 -8.83 -4.42 -0.52
C GLY A 302 -10.13 -4.23 0.27
N VAL A 303 -10.07 -3.76 1.53
CA VAL A 303 -11.27 -3.51 2.34
C VAL A 303 -12.11 -2.38 1.72
N SER A 304 -13.41 -2.58 1.73
CA SER A 304 -14.39 -1.65 1.15
C SER A 304 -15.56 -1.35 2.07
N HIS A 305 -15.94 -2.29 2.95
CA HIS A 305 -17.10 -2.18 3.82
C HIS A 305 -16.80 -2.56 5.27
N LEU A 306 -17.59 -2.04 6.19
CA LEU A 306 -17.55 -2.29 7.63
C LEU A 306 -18.95 -2.67 8.11
N PHE A 307 -19.04 -3.69 8.95
CA PHE A 307 -20.23 -4.02 9.71
C PHE A 307 -19.85 -4.20 11.19
N SER A 308 -20.59 -3.55 12.08
CA SER A 308 -20.36 -3.64 13.53
C SER A 308 -21.53 -4.36 14.19
N CYS A 309 -21.22 -5.30 15.07
CA CYS A 309 -22.22 -6.13 15.77
C CYS A 309 -21.77 -6.50 17.18
N SER A 310 -22.67 -7.13 17.96
CA SER A 310 -22.31 -7.75 19.23
C SER A 310 -21.32 -8.90 19.00
N ALA A 311 -20.45 -9.18 19.95
CA ALA A 311 -19.47 -10.27 19.79
C ALA A 311 -20.15 -11.63 19.58
N GLY A 312 -21.27 -11.91 20.25
CA GLY A 312 -22.00 -13.18 20.12
C GLY A 312 -22.65 -13.39 18.75
N ASP A 313 -23.06 -12.31 18.09
CA ASP A 313 -23.68 -12.35 16.75
C ASP A 313 -22.64 -12.29 15.61
N SER A 314 -21.35 -12.14 15.97
CA SER A 314 -20.29 -11.96 14.99
C SER A 314 -19.94 -13.26 14.25
N TRP A 315 -19.44 -13.11 13.02
CA TRP A 315 -18.86 -14.24 12.28
C TRP A 315 -17.72 -14.92 13.05
N LEU A 316 -16.93 -14.15 13.82
CA LEU A 316 -15.82 -14.70 14.60
C LEU A 316 -16.31 -15.67 15.68
N ALA A 317 -17.43 -15.36 16.34
CA ALA A 317 -18.04 -16.24 17.33
C ALA A 317 -18.64 -17.50 16.69
N SER A 318 -19.24 -17.39 15.51
CA SER A 318 -19.84 -18.56 14.82
C SER A 318 -18.81 -19.58 14.33
N MET A 319 -17.55 -19.17 14.13
CA MET A 319 -16.49 -20.02 13.61
C MET A 319 -15.51 -20.53 14.67
N GLN A 320 -15.59 -20.05 15.92
CA GLN A 320 -14.56 -20.31 16.95
C GLN A 320 -14.24 -21.79 17.17
N ASP A 321 -15.27 -22.66 17.18
CA ASP A 321 -15.13 -24.09 17.43
C ASP A 321 -14.62 -24.88 16.21
N SER A 322 -14.66 -24.25 15.02
CA SER A 322 -14.21 -24.82 13.76
C SER A 322 -12.73 -24.53 13.48
N VAL A 323 -12.13 -23.56 14.17
CA VAL A 323 -10.74 -23.15 13.94
C VAL A 323 -9.79 -24.25 14.42
N ARG A 324 -8.97 -24.76 13.49
CA ARG A 324 -7.88 -25.71 13.82
C ARG A 324 -6.57 -24.95 13.92
N THR A 325 -5.71 -25.29 14.87
CA THR A 325 -4.41 -24.62 15.00
C THR A 325 -3.51 -24.92 13.79
N LEU A 326 -2.85 -23.87 13.27
CA LEU A 326 -1.82 -23.97 12.25
C LEU A 326 -0.46 -23.61 12.89
N PRO A 327 0.47 -24.57 13.03
CA PRO A 327 1.72 -24.29 13.75
C PRO A 327 2.70 -23.47 12.90
N GLY A 328 3.01 -22.27 13.37
CA GLY A 328 4.32 -21.65 13.19
C GLY A 328 4.78 -21.26 11.78
N PRO A 329 3.94 -20.86 10.80
CA PRO A 329 4.42 -20.57 9.45
C PRO A 329 5.49 -19.47 9.38
N LEU A 330 5.44 -18.44 10.24
CA LEU A 330 6.46 -17.38 10.22
C LEU A 330 7.74 -17.81 10.96
N ALA A 331 7.61 -18.47 12.10
CA ALA A 331 8.70 -19.00 12.90
C ALA A 331 9.47 -20.05 12.10
N GLY A 332 8.80 -21.02 11.50
CA GLY A 332 9.43 -22.04 10.65
C GLY A 332 10.09 -21.48 9.39
N LEU A 333 9.56 -20.38 8.82
CA LEU A 333 10.28 -19.65 7.77
C LEU A 333 11.54 -19.00 8.32
N THR A 334 11.41 -18.22 9.41
CA THR A 334 12.52 -17.40 9.94
C THR A 334 13.65 -18.21 10.58
N GLU A 335 13.38 -19.42 11.07
CA GLU A 335 14.42 -20.37 11.53
C GLU A 335 15.37 -20.80 10.42
N ARG A 336 14.92 -20.79 9.17
CA ARG A 336 15.72 -21.13 7.99
C ARG A 336 16.42 -19.91 7.38
N LEU A 337 16.18 -18.70 7.90
CA LEU A 337 16.75 -17.45 7.38
C LEU A 337 18.00 -17.03 8.14
N ARG A 338 19.09 -16.80 7.39
CA ARG A 338 20.25 -16.04 7.87
C ARG A 338 20.06 -14.57 7.46
N VAL A 339 20.02 -13.67 8.43
CA VAL A 339 19.73 -12.24 8.19
C VAL A 339 20.94 -11.38 8.48
N PHE A 340 21.34 -10.59 7.49
CA PHE A 340 22.42 -9.61 7.60
C PHE A 340 21.86 -8.21 7.45
N ARG A 341 22.16 -7.32 8.41
CA ARG A 341 21.69 -5.93 8.40
C ARG A 341 22.87 -4.98 8.29
N PHE A 342 22.83 -4.12 7.28
CA PHE A 342 23.84 -3.11 7.02
C PHE A 342 23.26 -1.73 7.28
N ARG A 343 23.81 -1.03 8.28
CA ARG A 343 23.40 0.33 8.64
C ARG A 343 24.23 1.37 7.89
N PRO A 344 23.67 2.55 7.60
CA PRO A 344 24.44 3.68 7.06
C PRO A 344 25.68 3.99 7.92
N GLY A 345 26.81 4.21 7.27
CA GLY A 345 28.09 4.55 7.91
C GLY A 345 28.88 3.36 8.46
N THR A 346 28.35 2.14 8.42
CA THR A 346 29.06 0.95 8.91
C THR A 346 29.88 0.28 7.81
N ALA A 347 31.07 -0.22 8.16
CA ALA A 347 31.89 -1.02 7.25
C ALA A 347 31.12 -2.30 6.86
N ARG A 348 31.06 -2.61 5.57
CA ARG A 348 30.32 -3.76 5.04
C ARG A 348 31.24 -4.95 4.82
N ALA A 349 31.20 -5.93 5.71
CA ALA A 349 31.84 -7.22 5.50
C ALA A 349 30.91 -8.12 4.68
N LEU A 350 31.21 -8.33 3.39
CA LEU A 350 30.38 -9.13 2.48
C LEU A 350 30.76 -10.61 2.49
N THR A 351 32.01 -10.96 2.83
CA THR A 351 32.50 -12.35 2.88
C THR A 351 31.58 -13.30 3.67
N PRO A 352 31.02 -12.93 4.85
CA PRO A 352 30.10 -13.82 5.59
C PRO A 352 28.82 -14.20 4.83
N LEU A 353 28.39 -13.40 3.86
CA LEU A 353 27.22 -13.71 3.03
C LEU A 353 27.47 -14.97 2.19
N PHE A 354 28.70 -15.15 1.70
CA PHE A 354 29.10 -16.24 0.80
C PHE A 354 29.58 -17.50 1.52
N GLN A 355 29.61 -17.53 2.85
CA GLN A 355 30.23 -18.63 3.62
C GLN A 355 29.69 -20.03 3.27
N GLY A 356 28.42 -20.16 2.88
CA GLY A 356 27.83 -21.45 2.49
C GLY A 356 28.35 -22.02 1.18
N VAL A 357 29.03 -21.22 0.37
CA VAL A 357 29.52 -21.59 -0.98
C VAL A 357 30.98 -21.15 -1.21
N ALA A 358 31.69 -20.75 -0.15
CA ALA A 358 33.10 -20.38 -0.26
C ALA A 358 33.95 -21.60 -0.67
N GLY A 359 34.81 -21.43 -1.67
CA GLY A 359 35.63 -22.49 -2.27
C GLY A 359 34.86 -23.42 -3.22
N ARG A 360 33.60 -23.11 -3.54
CA ARG A 360 32.74 -23.94 -4.41
C ARG A 360 32.63 -23.30 -5.79
N ARG A 361 32.33 -24.13 -6.80
CA ARG A 361 31.97 -23.66 -8.14
C ARG A 361 30.47 -23.49 -8.25
N VAL A 362 30.01 -22.33 -8.73
CA VAL A 362 28.59 -21.96 -8.69
C VAL A 362 28.06 -21.39 -10.01
N ALA A 363 26.76 -21.57 -10.23
CA ALA A 363 25.95 -20.70 -11.06
C ALA A 363 25.36 -19.58 -10.20
N LEU A 364 25.61 -18.33 -10.58
CA LEU A 364 25.15 -17.13 -9.92
C LEU A 364 24.12 -16.42 -10.81
N GLU A 365 22.90 -16.27 -10.32
CA GLU A 365 21.83 -15.53 -11.00
C GLU A 365 21.43 -14.32 -10.16
N ILE A 366 21.35 -13.15 -10.79
CA ILE A 366 21.01 -11.88 -10.15
C ILE A 366 19.81 -11.29 -10.86
N GLU A 367 18.69 -11.16 -10.15
CA GLU A 367 17.50 -10.45 -10.59
C GLU A 367 17.41 -9.13 -9.81
N ASP A 368 17.63 -7.99 -10.47
CA ASP A 368 17.46 -6.67 -9.88
C ASP A 368 17.03 -5.68 -10.98
N PRO A 369 15.84 -5.04 -10.87
CA PRO A 369 15.31 -4.21 -11.94
C PRO A 369 16.23 -3.05 -12.34
N TRP A 370 17.06 -2.57 -11.41
CA TRP A 370 17.82 -1.34 -11.58
C TRP A 370 19.32 -1.56 -11.76
N CYS A 371 19.82 -2.79 -11.56
CA CYS A 371 21.26 -3.06 -11.50
C CYS A 371 22.00 -2.75 -12.82
N GLY A 372 21.31 -2.80 -13.96
CA GLY A 372 21.89 -2.54 -15.29
C GLY A 372 21.71 -1.11 -15.82
N VAL A 373 20.87 -0.28 -15.19
CA VAL A 373 20.33 0.96 -15.79
C VAL A 373 21.28 2.17 -15.67
N ARG A 374 21.63 2.50 -14.44
CA ARG A 374 22.63 3.49 -13.96
C ARG A 374 24.11 3.19 -14.31
N PRO A 375 25.01 4.11 -14.76
CA PRO A 375 26.46 3.86 -14.63
C PRO A 375 26.88 3.54 -13.18
N HIS A 376 26.23 4.16 -12.19
CA HIS A 376 26.47 3.81 -10.79
C HIS A 376 26.00 2.39 -10.45
N ASN A 377 24.79 2.01 -10.86
CA ASN A 377 24.23 0.68 -10.61
C ASN A 377 25.13 -0.42 -11.20
N ARG A 378 25.60 -0.24 -12.44
CA ARG A 378 26.52 -1.18 -13.10
C ARG A 378 27.84 -1.36 -12.34
N ARG A 379 28.45 -0.26 -11.89
CA ARG A 379 29.67 -0.31 -11.05
C ARG A 379 29.45 -1.05 -9.74
N ARG A 380 28.30 -0.82 -9.09
CA ARG A 380 27.94 -1.51 -7.84
C ARG A 380 27.71 -3.00 -8.07
N LEU A 381 26.99 -3.37 -9.10
CA LEU A 381 26.80 -4.77 -9.50
C LEU A 381 28.15 -5.44 -9.80
N ALA A 382 29.02 -4.81 -10.58
CA ALA A 382 30.35 -5.34 -10.88
C ALA A 382 31.20 -5.53 -9.60
N SER A 383 31.15 -4.56 -8.69
CA SER A 383 31.83 -4.66 -7.38
C SER A 383 31.27 -5.80 -6.53
N PHE A 384 29.96 -6.05 -6.58
CA PHE A 384 29.32 -7.17 -5.88
C PHE A 384 29.81 -8.52 -6.40
N VAL A 385 29.83 -8.70 -7.73
CA VAL A 385 30.33 -9.95 -8.35
C VAL A 385 31.81 -10.16 -8.05
N ALA A 386 32.63 -9.10 -8.10
CA ALA A 386 34.04 -9.17 -7.72
C ALA A 386 34.23 -9.52 -6.23
N ALA A 387 33.34 -9.03 -5.35
CA ALA A 387 33.36 -9.39 -3.93
C ALA A 387 33.02 -10.87 -3.70
N ALA A 388 32.13 -11.47 -4.50
CA ALA A 388 31.87 -12.91 -4.46
C ALA A 388 33.13 -13.71 -4.82
N GLY A 389 33.83 -13.34 -5.91
CA GLY A 389 35.10 -13.96 -6.29
C GLY A 389 36.18 -13.80 -5.21
N SER A 390 36.27 -12.61 -4.61
CA SER A 390 37.19 -12.34 -3.49
C SER A 390 36.86 -13.13 -2.22
N ALA A 391 35.60 -13.54 -2.04
CA ALA A 391 35.15 -14.43 -0.97
C ALA A 391 35.41 -15.92 -1.28
N GLY A 392 36.09 -16.23 -2.39
CA GLY A 392 36.46 -17.59 -2.77
C GLY A 392 35.38 -18.34 -3.56
N VAL A 393 34.40 -17.64 -4.13
CA VAL A 393 33.35 -18.26 -4.96
C VAL A 393 33.84 -18.33 -6.42
N ASP A 394 33.93 -19.54 -6.98
CA ASP A 394 34.27 -19.76 -8.39
C ASP A 394 33.00 -19.69 -9.23
N ILE A 395 32.81 -18.59 -9.98
CA ILE A 395 31.57 -18.36 -10.75
C ILE A 395 31.72 -18.94 -12.16
N GLU A 396 31.11 -20.11 -12.38
CA GLU A 396 31.10 -20.78 -13.69
C GLU A 396 30.08 -20.14 -14.64
N ARG A 397 28.89 -19.81 -14.13
CA ARG A 397 27.82 -19.15 -14.88
C ARG A 397 27.37 -17.91 -14.14
N LEU A 398 27.23 -16.81 -14.87
CA LEU A 398 26.69 -15.54 -14.36
C LEU A 398 25.50 -15.12 -15.21
N ALA A 399 24.30 -15.12 -14.64
CA ALA A 399 23.09 -14.58 -15.26
C ALA A 399 22.68 -13.29 -14.55
N VAL A 400 22.33 -12.26 -15.32
CA VAL A 400 21.83 -10.98 -14.81
C VAL A 400 20.55 -10.60 -15.54
N VAL A 401 19.48 -10.40 -14.77
CA VAL A 401 18.17 -9.98 -15.25
C VAL A 401 17.89 -8.57 -14.72
N TRP A 402 17.57 -7.62 -15.60
CA TRP A 402 17.18 -6.24 -15.22
C TRP A 402 16.12 -5.66 -16.17
N ASN A 403 15.60 -4.48 -15.82
CA ASN A 403 14.64 -3.73 -16.61
C ASN A 403 15.35 -2.53 -17.25
N PRO A 404 15.73 -2.58 -18.53
CA PRO A 404 16.48 -1.50 -19.16
C PRO A 404 15.65 -0.21 -19.29
N ASP A 405 16.31 0.94 -19.19
CA ASP A 405 15.71 2.21 -19.62
C ASP A 405 15.53 2.19 -21.16
N HIS A 406 14.47 2.82 -21.66
CA HIS A 406 14.15 2.86 -23.08
C HIS A 406 14.43 4.24 -23.72
N GLY A 407 14.98 5.19 -22.96
CA GLY A 407 15.34 6.53 -23.45
C GLY A 407 16.65 6.56 -24.25
N GLU A 408 16.72 7.37 -25.30
CA GLU A 408 17.98 7.70 -25.97
C GLU A 408 18.84 8.64 -25.11
N PRO A 409 20.19 8.50 -25.11
CA PRO A 409 21.03 7.59 -25.91
C PRO A 409 21.25 6.19 -25.29
N ASP A 410 20.63 5.90 -24.14
CA ASP A 410 20.86 4.68 -23.35
C ASP A 410 19.95 3.51 -23.79
N THR A 411 20.15 2.98 -25.00
CA THR A 411 19.43 1.78 -25.45
C THR A 411 19.73 0.54 -24.58
N PRO A 412 18.84 -0.47 -24.52
CA PRO A 412 19.12 -1.73 -23.80
C PRO A 412 20.44 -2.41 -24.22
N GLN A 413 20.80 -2.31 -25.50
CA GLN A 413 22.07 -2.82 -26.03
C GLN A 413 23.28 -2.02 -25.55
N SER A 414 23.19 -0.68 -25.49
CA SER A 414 24.28 0.14 -24.95
C SER A 414 24.46 -0.11 -23.45
N GLN A 415 23.37 -0.22 -22.69
CA GLN A 415 23.39 -0.60 -21.26
C GLN A 415 24.03 -1.98 -21.05
N SER A 416 23.67 -2.98 -21.87
CA SER A 416 24.25 -4.32 -21.82
C SER A 416 25.76 -4.31 -22.10
N SER A 417 26.18 -3.53 -23.10
CA SER A 417 27.60 -3.41 -23.47
C SER A 417 28.41 -2.70 -22.38
N ALA A 418 27.85 -1.64 -21.79
CA ALA A 418 28.44 -0.94 -20.66
C ALA A 418 28.56 -1.84 -19.42
N LEU A 419 27.54 -2.67 -19.12
CA LEU A 419 27.59 -3.60 -17.99
C LEU A 419 28.70 -4.65 -18.18
N ARG A 420 28.87 -5.21 -19.38
CA ARG A 420 29.99 -6.12 -19.68
C ARG A 420 31.35 -5.44 -19.52
N ALA A 421 31.46 -4.16 -19.87
CA ALA A 421 32.70 -3.40 -19.68
C ALA A 421 33.02 -3.20 -18.19
N GLU A 422 32.03 -2.83 -17.38
CA GLU A 422 32.19 -2.65 -15.93
C GLU A 422 32.56 -3.97 -15.22
N LEU A 423 31.91 -5.08 -15.57
CA LEU A 423 32.24 -6.42 -15.03
C LEU A 423 33.70 -6.81 -15.35
N ARG A 424 34.14 -6.64 -16.61
CA ARG A 424 35.53 -6.89 -17.00
C ARG A 424 36.50 -5.99 -16.25
N SER A 425 36.18 -4.70 -16.10
CA SER A 425 37.02 -3.76 -15.36
C SER A 425 37.14 -4.10 -13.88
N ALA A 426 36.14 -4.78 -13.30
CA ALA A 426 36.16 -5.28 -11.93
C ALA A 426 36.88 -6.64 -11.79
N GLY A 427 37.45 -7.19 -12.86
CA GLY A 427 38.18 -8.46 -12.86
C GLY A 427 37.29 -9.70 -13.01
N VAL A 428 36.02 -9.53 -13.40
CA VAL A 428 35.12 -10.67 -13.68
C VAL A 428 35.47 -11.29 -15.03
N THR A 429 35.86 -12.56 -15.02
CA THR A 429 36.32 -13.30 -16.22
C THR A 429 35.21 -14.04 -16.95
N VAL A 430 34.17 -14.47 -16.23
CA VAL A 430 32.98 -15.11 -16.82
C VAL A 430 32.20 -14.12 -17.68
N THR A 431 31.79 -14.55 -18.87
CA THR A 431 30.93 -13.72 -19.73
C THR A 431 29.49 -13.82 -19.23
N PRO A 432 28.83 -12.70 -18.89
CA PRO A 432 27.49 -12.75 -18.31
C PRO A 432 26.42 -13.03 -19.38
N GLU A 433 25.46 -13.87 -19.03
CA GLU A 433 24.17 -14.03 -19.69
C GLU A 433 23.27 -12.86 -19.24
N LEU A 434 22.88 -12.01 -20.18
CA LEU A 434 22.16 -10.77 -19.90
C LEU A 434 20.73 -10.88 -20.44
N HIS A 435 19.75 -10.81 -19.55
CA HIS A 435 18.33 -10.91 -19.88
C HIS A 435 17.58 -9.63 -19.50
N HIS A 436 16.61 -9.26 -20.32
CA HIS A 436 15.76 -8.10 -20.07
C HIS A 436 14.35 -8.55 -19.71
N ARG A 437 13.81 -8.04 -18.61
CA ARG A 437 12.41 -8.29 -18.22
C ARG A 437 11.72 -6.94 -18.01
N SER A 438 10.62 -6.72 -18.73
CA SER A 438 9.86 -5.46 -18.60
C SER A 438 9.08 -5.42 -17.29
N ALA A 439 8.86 -4.21 -16.76
CA ALA A 439 8.03 -3.96 -15.57
C ALA A 439 6.55 -4.37 -15.72
N ARG A 440 6.08 -4.78 -16.91
CA ARG A 440 4.72 -5.31 -17.09
C ARG A 440 4.54 -6.71 -16.47
N ASN A 441 5.63 -7.39 -16.13
CA ASN A 441 5.58 -8.60 -15.32
C ASN A 441 5.48 -8.21 -13.83
N ARG A 442 4.32 -8.48 -13.22
CA ARG A 442 3.92 -8.04 -11.86
C ARG A 442 4.92 -8.38 -10.73
N HIS A 443 5.81 -9.35 -10.94
CA HIS A 443 6.77 -9.82 -9.93
C HIS A 443 8.22 -9.32 -10.11
N PHE A 444 8.52 -8.49 -11.12
CA PHE A 444 9.88 -7.99 -11.32
C PHE A 444 10.19 -6.74 -10.48
N HIS A 445 9.89 -6.83 -9.19
CA HIS A 445 10.28 -5.88 -8.15
C HIS A 445 11.22 -6.52 -7.13
N ASP A 446 11.23 -7.85 -7.05
CA ASP A 446 12.09 -8.61 -6.17
C ASP A 446 13.57 -8.45 -6.58
N ARG A 447 14.43 -8.21 -5.60
CA ARG A 447 15.88 -8.17 -5.78
C ARG A 447 16.47 -9.44 -5.21
N VAL A 448 16.72 -10.40 -6.09
CA VAL A 448 17.06 -11.77 -5.72
C VAL A 448 18.46 -12.10 -6.23
N VAL A 449 19.25 -12.76 -5.38
CA VAL A 449 20.46 -13.46 -5.81
C VAL A 449 20.27 -14.94 -5.56
N THR A 450 20.36 -15.75 -6.60
CA THR A 450 20.32 -17.22 -6.49
C THR A 450 21.72 -17.76 -6.74
N ILE A 451 22.20 -18.63 -5.86
CA ILE A 451 23.50 -19.27 -5.97
C ILE A 451 23.33 -20.77 -5.87
N GLN A 452 23.73 -21.49 -6.93
CA GLN A 452 23.66 -22.95 -6.99
C GLN A 452 25.04 -23.53 -7.21
N THR A 453 25.46 -24.49 -6.38
CA THR A 453 26.71 -25.22 -6.63
C THR A 453 26.57 -26.12 -7.86
N VAL A 454 27.58 -26.10 -8.73
CA VAL A 454 27.64 -26.89 -9.97
C VAL A 454 28.84 -27.85 -10.02
N ASP A 455 29.63 -27.92 -8.95
CA ASP A 455 30.69 -28.91 -8.79
C ASP A 455 30.16 -30.28 -8.29
N ASP A 456 31.05 -31.26 -8.15
CA ASP A 456 30.74 -32.65 -7.78
C ASP A 456 30.41 -32.86 -6.28
N GLY A 457 30.42 -31.80 -5.47
CA GLY A 457 30.11 -31.90 -4.04
C GLY A 457 28.61 -31.87 -3.74
N PRO A 458 28.23 -31.80 -2.45
CA PRO A 458 26.83 -31.66 -2.05
C PRO A 458 26.20 -30.43 -2.70
N ARG A 459 24.98 -30.60 -3.22
CA ARG A 459 24.21 -29.52 -3.81
C ARG A 459 23.79 -28.53 -2.73
N VAL A 460 24.20 -27.28 -2.88
CA VAL A 460 23.76 -26.15 -2.07
C VAL A 460 23.05 -25.17 -2.99
N ASN A 461 21.86 -24.75 -2.59
CA ASN A 461 21.05 -23.77 -3.31
C ASN A 461 20.69 -22.63 -2.36
N LEU A 462 21.29 -21.47 -2.55
CA LEU A 462 21.03 -20.28 -1.74
C LEU A 462 20.14 -19.32 -2.50
N ARG A 463 19.10 -18.82 -1.84
CA ARG A 463 18.32 -17.66 -2.29
C ARG A 463 18.57 -16.50 -1.35
N TRP A 464 18.92 -15.35 -1.90
CA TRP A 464 19.09 -14.11 -1.16
C TRP A 464 18.01 -13.13 -1.58
N ASP A 465 17.28 -12.57 -0.63
CA ASP A 465 16.37 -11.45 -0.85
C ASP A 465 17.02 -10.17 -0.30
N VAL A 466 17.22 -9.16 -1.16
CA VAL A 466 17.95 -7.92 -0.85
C VAL A 466 16.98 -6.75 -0.77
N THR A 467 16.72 -6.22 0.43
CA THR A 467 15.59 -5.28 0.65
C THR A 467 15.63 -4.00 -0.17
N ALA A 468 16.82 -3.53 -0.52
CA ALA A 468 17.03 -2.23 -1.18
C ALA A 468 17.81 -2.34 -2.50
N GLY A 469 18.08 -3.55 -2.99
CA GLY A 469 18.85 -3.78 -4.24
C GLY A 469 20.35 -3.88 -4.03
N ILE A 470 21.04 -4.37 -5.07
CA ILE A 470 22.50 -4.61 -5.03
C ILE A 470 23.27 -3.30 -4.91
N ASP A 471 22.77 -2.21 -5.52
CA ASP A 471 23.38 -0.89 -5.43
C ASP A 471 23.45 -0.39 -3.97
N ASN A 472 22.36 -0.56 -3.22
CA ASN A 472 22.30 -0.21 -1.80
C ASN A 472 23.05 -1.22 -0.92
N LEU A 473 23.08 -2.51 -1.29
CA LEU A 473 23.96 -3.49 -0.64
C LEU A 473 25.44 -3.10 -0.74
N MET A 474 25.83 -2.45 -1.85
CA MET A 474 27.20 -2.05 -2.10
C MET A 474 27.49 -0.59 -1.69
N SER A 475 26.55 0.11 -1.05
CA SER A 475 26.71 1.51 -0.64
C SER A 475 26.84 1.68 0.87
N HIS A 476 27.94 2.27 1.34
CA HIS A 476 28.15 2.53 2.78
C HIS A 476 27.14 3.51 3.38
N SER A 477 26.54 4.39 2.58
CA SER A 477 25.64 5.46 3.05
C SER A 477 24.17 5.05 3.11
N LYS A 478 23.85 3.82 2.71
CA LYS A 478 22.47 3.33 2.59
C LYS A 478 22.21 2.23 3.62
N GLU A 479 20.95 2.06 3.99
CA GLU A 479 20.51 0.89 4.75
C GLU A 479 20.20 -0.25 3.77
N CYS A 480 20.54 -1.48 4.14
CA CYS A 480 20.18 -2.67 3.37
C CYS A 480 20.14 -3.89 4.28
N SER A 481 19.21 -4.81 4.05
CA SER A 481 19.22 -6.13 4.68
C SER A 481 19.25 -7.21 3.60
N VAL A 482 19.91 -8.33 3.93
CA VAL A 482 19.98 -9.52 3.10
C VAL A 482 19.42 -10.69 3.90
N PHE A 483 18.38 -11.32 3.39
CA PHE A 483 17.78 -12.54 3.93
C PHE A 483 18.25 -13.71 3.08
N ILE A 484 19.00 -14.64 3.65
CA ILE A 484 19.55 -15.80 2.96
C ILE A 484 18.80 -17.05 3.43
N GLU A 485 18.23 -17.78 2.48
CA GLU A 485 17.58 -19.08 2.68
C GLU A 485 18.37 -20.15 1.91
N GLU A 486 18.65 -21.27 2.56
CA GLU A 486 19.16 -22.48 1.90
C GLU A 486 17.95 -23.37 1.54
N ARG A 487 17.84 -23.74 0.26
CA ARG A 487 16.68 -24.42 -0.34
C ARG A 487 16.95 -25.86 -0.73
#